data_AF-A0A2D6USE3-F1
#
_entry.id   AF-A0A2D6USE3-F1
#
_cell.length_a   1.000
_cell.length_b   1.000
_cell.length_c   1.000
_cell.angle_alpha   90.00
_cell.angle_beta   90.00
_cell.angle_gamma   90.00
#
_symmetry.space_group_name_H-M   'P 1'
#
loop_
_entity.id
_entity.type
_entity.pdbx_description
1 polymer ?
#
loop_
_entity_poly.entity_id
_entity_poly.type
_entity_poly.pdbx_seq_one_letter_code
_entity_poly.pdbx_strand_id
1 'polypeptide(L)'
;MKIARLLPLLAALLLLSSFAAADEGEDDESDDDEGGDAGEGSGEVAAWMLGAGFIYVVVRQRLVRDRLFMAGLERKRYGALLKLALNGHMWLMVGATALAGYHGWLMAQSEGWLEGDSLSGLLALATMAYLSVTGILLWRRLPPDWVSRPLRKQARLAHVQRWVTVALLVTLALHLG
;
A
#
# COMPACT_ATOMS: atom_id res chain seq x y z
N MET A 1 8.68 32.24 6.75
CA MET A 1 9.56 31.52 5.81
C MET A 1 10.51 30.63 6.60
N LYS A 2 10.34 29.31 6.55
CA LYS A 2 11.35 28.22 6.72
C LYS A 2 10.69 26.81 6.84
N ILE A 3 9.44 26.71 7.31
CA ILE A 3 8.67 25.43 7.45
C ILE A 3 8.15 24.88 6.10
N ALA A 4 7.77 25.75 5.17
CA ALA A 4 7.18 25.33 3.88
C ALA A 4 8.17 24.63 2.91
N ARG A 5 9.47 24.63 3.22
CA ARG A 5 10.50 23.90 2.46
C ARG A 5 10.87 22.55 3.09
N LEU A 6 10.36 22.24 4.29
CA LEU A 6 10.57 20.97 4.99
C LEU A 6 9.52 19.89 4.62
N LEU A 7 8.32 20.28 4.18
CA LEU A 7 7.25 19.35 3.78
C LEU A 7 7.61 18.41 2.60
N PRO A 8 8.28 18.88 1.51
CA PRO A 8 8.76 17.98 0.47
C PRO A 8 10.01 17.20 0.90
N LEU A 9 10.74 17.67 1.92
CA LEU A 9 11.88 17.00 2.55
C LEU A 9 11.41 15.86 3.48
N LEU A 10 10.27 15.99 4.17
CA LEU A 10 9.61 14.93 4.97
C LEU A 10 8.94 13.87 4.09
N ALA A 11 8.34 14.31 2.98
CA ALA A 11 7.84 13.44 1.93
C ALA A 11 8.95 12.73 1.13
N ALA A 12 10.21 13.17 1.24
CA ALA A 12 11.40 12.51 0.68
C ALA A 12 12.19 11.71 1.74
N LEU A 13 12.10 12.08 3.02
CA LEU A 13 12.71 11.35 4.15
C LEU A 13 11.99 10.02 4.41
N LEU A 14 10.66 9.98 4.30
CA LEU A 14 9.87 8.74 4.23
C LEU A 14 10.16 7.88 2.99
N LEU A 15 10.81 8.46 1.97
CA LEU A 15 11.20 7.75 0.76
C LEU A 15 12.66 7.23 0.82
N LEU A 16 13.43 7.45 1.92
CA LEU A 16 14.88 7.16 1.97
C LEU A 16 15.45 6.53 3.28
N SER A 17 14.66 6.13 4.29
CA SER A 17 15.16 5.39 5.48
C SER A 17 14.61 3.95 5.52
N SER A 18 15.32 2.84 5.27
CA SER A 18 16.75 2.56 5.25
C SER A 18 17.50 3.05 6.49
N PHE A 19 17.32 2.34 7.60
CA PHE A 19 18.36 1.71 8.43
C PHE A 19 17.61 0.64 9.24
N ALA A 20 17.81 -0.66 9.05
CA ALA A 20 19.07 -1.31 9.37
C ALA A 20 19.63 -0.77 10.70
N ALA A 21 18.93 -1.08 11.79
CA ALA A 21 19.51 -1.22 13.11
C ALA A 21 19.02 -2.62 13.55
N ALA A 22 19.76 -3.73 13.51
CA ALA A 22 21.21 -3.93 13.52
C ALA A 22 21.91 -3.06 14.57
N ASP A 23 21.42 -3.13 15.79
CA ASP A 23 22.28 -3.04 16.97
C ASP A 23 22.54 -4.50 17.39
N GLU A 24 23.72 -5.01 17.04
CA GLU A 24 24.25 -6.27 17.56
C GLU A 24 24.55 -6.05 19.05
N GLY A 25 23.53 -6.17 19.88
CA GLY A 25 23.69 -6.44 21.30
C GLY A 25 23.92 -7.93 21.47
N GLU A 26 25.18 -8.33 21.58
CA GLU A 26 25.58 -9.65 22.06
C GLU A 26 24.82 -9.95 23.36
N ASP A 27 23.94 -10.95 23.34
CA ASP A 27 23.86 -11.92 24.43
C ASP A 27 23.40 -13.27 23.87
N ASP A 28 24.28 -14.23 24.10
CA ASP A 28 24.21 -15.65 23.80
C ASP A 28 23.00 -16.28 24.53
N GLU A 29 22.19 -17.08 23.82
CA GLU A 29 21.86 -18.46 24.18
C GLU A 29 20.73 -18.98 23.26
N SER A 30 21.12 -19.96 22.43
CA SER A 30 20.34 -21.02 21.77
C SER A 30 18.84 -21.12 22.06
N ASP A 31 18.01 -21.09 21.01
CA ASP A 31 17.38 -22.31 20.46
C ASP A 31 16.68 -22.02 19.12
N ASP A 32 16.75 -22.98 18.19
CA ASP A 32 16.14 -22.97 16.86
C ASP A 32 14.62 -22.65 16.92
N ASP A 33 14.20 -21.53 16.32
CA ASP A 33 12.81 -21.35 15.89
C ASP A 33 12.79 -20.60 14.53
N GLU A 34 12.69 -21.35 13.44
CA GLU A 34 12.65 -20.90 12.03
C GLU A 34 11.39 -20.04 11.67
N GLY A 35 10.75 -19.40 12.66
CA GLY A 35 9.52 -18.62 12.51
C GLY A 35 9.68 -17.09 12.52
N GLY A 36 10.80 -16.55 13.01
CA GLY A 36 10.98 -15.09 13.21
C GLY A 36 11.19 -14.28 11.93
N ASP A 37 11.99 -14.81 10.99
CA ASP A 37 12.46 -14.06 9.81
C ASP A 37 11.36 -13.86 8.73
N ALA A 38 10.43 -14.81 8.63
CA ALA A 38 9.36 -14.76 7.62
C ALA A 38 8.30 -13.68 7.92
N GLY A 39 8.06 -13.41 9.21
CA GLY A 39 7.12 -12.39 9.67
C GLY A 39 7.57 -11.01 9.24
N GLU A 40 8.77 -10.61 9.63
CA GLU A 40 9.35 -9.30 9.32
C GLU A 40 9.56 -9.11 7.81
N GLY A 41 10.12 -10.11 7.12
CA GLY A 41 10.36 -10.06 5.69
C GLY A 41 9.08 -9.88 4.86
N SER A 42 7.97 -10.52 5.26
CA SER A 42 6.69 -10.36 4.57
C SER A 42 6.06 -8.97 4.77
N GLY A 43 6.27 -8.37 5.94
CA GLY A 43 5.87 -6.99 6.25
C GLY A 43 6.63 -5.97 5.41
N GLU A 44 7.95 -6.13 5.28
CA GLU A 44 8.79 -5.24 4.46
C GLU A 44 8.39 -5.30 2.98
N VAL A 45 8.21 -6.50 2.44
CA VAL A 45 7.78 -6.67 1.04
C VAL A 45 6.39 -6.05 0.82
N ALA A 46 5.47 -6.22 1.77
CA ALA A 46 4.15 -5.57 1.71
C ALA A 46 4.26 -4.04 1.68
N ALA A 47 5.16 -3.45 2.49
CA ALA A 47 5.42 -2.01 2.51
C ALA A 47 5.99 -1.51 1.18
N TRP A 48 6.96 -2.22 0.59
CA TRP A 48 7.52 -1.89 -0.73
C TRP A 48 6.45 -1.95 -1.83
N MET A 49 5.61 -2.99 -1.83
CA MET A 49 4.51 -3.11 -2.79
C MET A 49 3.49 -1.98 -2.61
N LEU A 50 3.16 -1.61 -1.37
CA LEU A 50 2.28 -0.48 -1.08
C LEU A 50 2.86 0.84 -1.60
N GLY A 51 4.15 1.09 -1.36
CA GLY A 51 4.88 2.25 -1.87
C GLY A 51 4.87 2.33 -3.40
N ALA A 52 5.21 1.23 -4.07
CA ALA A 52 5.16 1.14 -5.53
C ALA A 52 3.74 1.36 -6.09
N GLY A 53 2.73 0.88 -5.39
CA GLY A 53 1.32 1.09 -5.73
C GLY A 53 0.89 2.54 -5.60
N PHE A 54 1.44 3.25 -4.61
CA PHE A 54 1.21 4.67 -4.40
C PHE A 54 1.85 5.54 -5.50
N ILE A 55 3.03 5.15 -6.00
CA ILE A 55 3.69 5.83 -7.14
C ILE A 55 2.74 5.90 -8.33
N TYR A 56 2.02 4.82 -8.65
CA TYR A 56 1.00 4.84 -9.70
C TYR A 56 -0.04 5.94 -9.48
N VAL A 57 -0.55 6.11 -8.26
CA VAL A 57 -1.56 7.12 -7.92
C VAL A 57 -0.99 8.53 -8.12
N VAL A 58 0.22 8.80 -7.62
CA VAL A 58 0.88 10.10 -7.75
C VAL A 58 1.13 10.44 -9.22
N VAL A 59 1.69 9.51 -9.97
CA VAL A 59 1.94 9.64 -11.41
C VAL A 59 0.62 9.89 -12.14
N ARG A 60 -0.43 9.13 -11.82
CA ARG A 60 -1.75 9.27 -12.43
C ARG A 60 -2.42 10.61 -12.14
N GLN A 61 -2.24 11.16 -10.95
CA GLN A 61 -2.78 12.47 -10.58
C GLN A 61 -2.02 13.62 -11.26
N ARG A 62 -0.70 13.48 -11.47
CA ARG A 62 0.14 14.52 -12.10
C ARG A 62 0.14 14.46 -13.63
N LEU A 63 -0.12 13.30 -14.23
CA LEU A 63 -0.19 13.16 -15.69
C LEU A 63 -1.50 13.73 -16.23
N VAL A 64 -1.45 14.98 -16.68
CA VAL A 64 -2.53 15.58 -17.48
C VAL A 64 -2.50 14.93 -18.86
N ARG A 65 -3.64 14.37 -19.29
CA ARG A 65 -3.80 13.66 -20.57
C ARG A 65 -3.23 14.47 -21.75
N ASP A 66 -3.39 15.79 -21.69
CA ASP A 66 -2.99 16.73 -22.73
C ASP A 66 -1.47 16.92 -22.84
N ARG A 67 -0.72 16.82 -21.72
CA ARG A 67 0.76 16.93 -21.75
C ARG A 67 1.42 15.73 -22.40
N LEU A 68 0.81 14.55 -22.31
CA LEU A 68 1.30 13.33 -22.97
C LEU A 68 0.94 13.28 -24.46
N PHE A 69 -0.21 13.85 -24.86
CA PHE A 69 -0.52 14.03 -26.27
C PHE A 69 0.43 15.02 -26.94
N MET A 70 0.81 16.11 -26.25
CA MET A 70 1.85 17.03 -26.73
C MET A 70 3.23 16.37 -26.83
N ALA A 71 3.51 15.33 -26.03
CA ALA A 71 4.74 14.55 -26.10
C ALA A 71 4.78 13.52 -27.26
N GLY A 72 3.82 13.57 -28.19
CA GLY A 72 3.78 12.71 -29.38
C GLY A 72 3.31 11.28 -29.12
N LEU A 73 2.72 11.00 -27.95
CA LEU A 73 2.26 9.66 -27.61
C LEU A 73 0.92 9.37 -28.30
N GLU A 74 0.91 8.40 -29.22
CA GLU A 74 -0.31 7.98 -29.89
C GLU A 74 -1.39 7.53 -28.89
N ARG A 75 -2.64 7.93 -29.15
CA ARG A 75 -3.81 7.61 -28.31
C ARG A 75 -3.95 6.10 -28.01
N LYS A 76 -3.60 5.26 -28.98
CA LYS A 76 -3.65 3.79 -28.86
C LYS A 76 -2.60 3.25 -27.89
N ARG A 77 -1.36 3.73 -28.00
CA ARG A 77 -0.25 3.35 -27.10
C ARG A 77 -0.49 3.84 -25.68
N TYR A 78 -0.99 5.06 -25.52
CA TYR A 78 -1.39 5.59 -24.21
C TYR A 78 -2.47 4.72 -23.54
N GLY A 79 -3.51 4.34 -24.28
CA GLY A 79 -4.56 3.45 -23.78
C GLY A 79 -4.04 2.08 -23.33
N ALA A 80 -3.08 1.51 -24.07
CA ALA A 80 -2.44 0.24 -23.71
C ALA A 80 -1.60 0.35 -22.44
N LEU A 81 -0.73 1.38 -22.34
CA LEU A 81 0.09 1.63 -21.15
C LEU A 81 -0.79 1.91 -19.92
N LEU A 82 -1.87 2.66 -20.09
CA LEU A 82 -2.81 2.94 -19.00
C LEU A 82 -3.50 1.67 -18.50
N LYS A 83 -3.90 0.78 -19.41
CA LYS A 83 -4.51 -0.50 -19.07
C LYS A 83 -3.52 -1.40 -18.35
N LEU A 84 -2.26 -1.44 -18.81
CA LEU A 84 -1.19 -2.18 -18.16
C LEU A 84 -0.92 -1.65 -16.74
N ALA A 85 -0.72 -0.35 -16.60
CA ALA A 85 -0.45 0.29 -15.31
C ALA A 85 -1.62 0.11 -14.32
N LEU A 86 -2.88 0.21 -14.78
CA LEU A 86 -4.04 -0.06 -13.94
C LEU A 86 -4.09 -1.52 -13.48
N ASN A 87 -3.85 -2.48 -14.37
CA ASN A 87 -3.82 -3.89 -13.99
C ASN A 87 -2.65 -4.19 -13.05
N GLY A 88 -1.49 -3.58 -13.28
CA GLY A 88 -0.33 -3.69 -12.40
C GLY A 88 -0.64 -3.17 -11.00
N HIS A 89 -1.21 -1.96 -10.89
CA HIS A 89 -1.66 -1.41 -9.61
C HIS A 89 -2.65 -2.35 -8.89
N MET A 90 -3.63 -2.89 -9.60
CA MET A 90 -4.60 -3.82 -9.01
C MET A 90 -3.93 -5.06 -8.41
N TRP A 91 -3.10 -5.76 -9.19
CA TRP A 91 -2.43 -6.98 -8.72
C TRP A 91 -1.45 -6.68 -7.58
N LEU A 92 -0.70 -5.59 -7.70
CA LEU A 92 0.27 -5.17 -6.73
C LEU A 92 -0.38 -4.82 -5.39
N MET A 93 -1.48 -4.05 -5.38
CA MET A 93 -2.16 -3.68 -4.13
C MET A 93 -2.86 -4.87 -3.46
N VAL A 94 -3.43 -5.78 -4.26
CA VAL A 94 -4.01 -7.04 -3.73
C VAL A 94 -2.91 -7.90 -3.12
N GLY A 95 -1.75 -8.03 -3.80
CA GLY A 95 -0.59 -8.75 -3.28
C GLY A 95 -0.04 -8.14 -1.98
N ALA A 96 0.08 -6.81 -1.92
CA ALA A 96 0.49 -6.09 -0.71
C ALA A 96 -0.47 -6.36 0.46
N THR A 97 -1.78 -6.39 0.21
CA THR A 97 -2.79 -6.69 1.23
C THR A 97 -2.70 -8.13 1.70
N ALA A 98 -2.48 -9.08 0.80
CA ALA A 98 -2.32 -10.49 1.16
C ALA A 98 -1.07 -10.71 2.02
N LEU A 99 0.07 -10.10 1.65
CA LEU A 99 1.31 -10.17 2.42
C LEU A 99 1.19 -9.47 3.77
N ALA A 100 0.54 -8.31 3.84
CA ALA A 100 0.25 -7.64 5.11
C ALA A 100 -0.63 -8.49 6.02
N GLY A 101 -1.60 -9.22 5.46
CA GLY A 101 -2.44 -10.16 6.19
C GLY A 101 -1.65 -11.37 6.71
N TYR A 102 -0.71 -11.89 5.90
CA TYR A 102 0.19 -12.96 6.30
C TYR A 102 1.16 -12.52 7.40
N HIS A 103 1.77 -11.35 7.25
CA HIS A 103 2.58 -10.68 8.28
C HIS A 103 1.82 -10.54 9.60
N GLY A 104 0.61 -9.95 9.56
CA GLY A 104 -0.22 -9.79 10.75
C GLY A 104 -0.66 -11.12 11.38
N TRP A 105 -0.88 -12.16 10.57
CA TRP A 105 -1.15 -13.50 11.08
C TRP A 105 0.05 -14.07 11.84
N LEU A 106 1.26 -13.92 11.31
CA LEU A 106 2.49 -14.41 11.97
C LEU A 106 2.75 -13.65 13.27
N MET A 107 2.67 -12.32 13.25
CA MET A 107 2.82 -11.50 14.47
C MET A 107 1.77 -11.83 15.53
N ALA A 108 0.55 -12.16 15.12
CA ALA A 108 -0.48 -12.53 16.07
C ALA A 108 -0.28 -13.90 16.75
N GLN A 109 0.59 -14.77 16.21
CA GLN A 109 0.96 -16.02 16.87
C GLN A 109 1.95 -15.79 18.01
N SER A 110 2.84 -14.81 17.89
CA SER A 110 3.86 -14.48 18.88
C SER A 110 3.38 -13.44 19.91
N GLU A 111 2.74 -12.37 19.44
CA GLU A 111 2.40 -11.19 20.25
C GLU A 111 0.92 -11.08 20.60
N GLY A 112 0.08 -11.98 20.06
CA GLY A 112 -1.36 -11.92 20.25
C GLY A 112 -2.06 -10.86 19.39
N TRP A 113 -3.34 -11.09 19.10
CA TRP A 113 -4.10 -10.28 18.13
C TRP A 113 -4.46 -8.87 18.63
N LEU A 114 -4.56 -8.65 19.94
CA LEU A 114 -5.14 -7.41 20.51
C LEU A 114 -4.24 -6.71 21.52
N GLU A 115 -2.96 -7.07 21.55
CA GLU A 115 -1.98 -6.53 22.50
C GLU A 115 -1.14 -5.44 21.84
N GLY A 116 -0.84 -4.38 22.59
CA GLY A 116 0.08 -3.30 22.19
C GLY A 116 -0.10 -2.78 20.75
N ASP A 117 0.97 -2.90 19.97
CA ASP A 117 1.10 -2.36 18.62
C ASP A 117 0.32 -3.16 17.56
N SER A 118 -0.16 -4.36 17.88
CA SER A 118 -0.99 -5.21 17.00
C SER A 118 -2.30 -4.54 16.59
N LEU A 119 -2.86 -3.66 17.43
CA LEU A 119 -4.09 -2.92 17.13
C LEU A 119 -3.92 -1.95 15.95
N SER A 120 -2.77 -1.29 15.87
CA SER A 120 -2.44 -0.37 14.78
C SER A 120 -2.23 -1.13 13.47
N GLY A 121 -1.56 -2.29 13.53
CA GLY A 121 -1.36 -3.20 12.41
C GLY A 121 -2.67 -3.78 11.87
N LEU A 122 -3.58 -4.20 12.75
CA LEU A 122 -4.92 -4.66 12.38
C LEU A 122 -5.75 -3.55 11.72
N LEU A 123 -5.67 -2.33 12.23
CA LEU A 123 -6.37 -1.19 11.64
C LEU A 123 -5.80 -0.82 10.27
N ALA A 124 -4.48 -0.89 10.10
CA ALA A 124 -3.82 -0.73 8.81
C ALA A 124 -4.26 -1.82 7.82
N LEU A 125 -4.24 -3.10 8.23
CA LEU A 125 -4.69 -4.24 7.45
C LEU A 125 -6.16 -4.11 7.05
N ALA A 126 -7.04 -3.72 7.98
CA ALA A 126 -8.46 -3.51 7.71
C ALA A 126 -8.67 -2.40 6.67
N THR A 127 -7.88 -1.32 6.75
CA THR A 127 -7.93 -0.22 5.78
C THR A 127 -7.42 -0.66 4.40
N MET A 128 -6.33 -1.44 4.35
CA MET A 128 -5.82 -2.04 3.12
C MET A 128 -6.84 -2.99 2.49
N ALA A 129 -7.46 -3.86 3.29
CA ALA A 129 -8.50 -4.78 2.84
C ALA A 129 -9.71 -4.03 2.28
N TYR A 130 -10.17 -2.98 2.95
CA TYR A 130 -11.26 -2.12 2.48
C TYR A 130 -10.93 -1.48 1.13
N LEU A 131 -9.73 -0.91 0.97
CA LEU A 131 -9.27 -0.32 -0.29
C LEU A 131 -9.13 -1.37 -1.39
N SER A 132 -8.63 -2.56 -1.06
CA SER A 132 -8.49 -3.67 -2.00
C SER A 132 -9.85 -4.19 -2.48
N VAL A 133 -10.81 -4.40 -1.59
CA VAL A 133 -12.18 -4.81 -1.96
C VAL A 133 -12.85 -3.76 -2.85
N THR A 134 -12.80 -2.49 -2.44
CA THR A 134 -13.38 -1.41 -3.25
C THR A 134 -12.68 -1.24 -4.60
N GLY A 135 -11.36 -1.46 -4.66
CA GLY A 135 -10.59 -1.49 -5.90
C GLY A 135 -10.98 -2.67 -6.80
N ILE A 136 -11.13 -3.86 -6.22
CA ILE A 136 -11.59 -5.06 -6.92
C ILE A 136 -12.96 -4.81 -7.54
N LEU A 137 -13.93 -4.24 -6.82
CA LEU A 137 -15.25 -3.91 -7.38
C LEU A 137 -15.20 -2.98 -8.62
N LEU A 138 -14.13 -2.21 -8.78
CA LEU A 138 -13.89 -1.34 -9.92
C LEU A 138 -13.10 -2.01 -11.06
N TRP A 139 -12.55 -3.20 -10.81
CA TRP A 139 -11.70 -3.90 -11.75
C TRP A 139 -12.49 -4.39 -12.96
N ARG A 140 -12.05 -3.97 -14.15
CA ARG A 140 -12.73 -4.25 -15.42
C ARG A 140 -12.69 -5.72 -15.84
N ARG A 141 -11.93 -6.56 -15.15
CA ARG A 141 -11.93 -8.02 -15.38
C ARG A 141 -13.09 -8.74 -14.71
N LEU A 142 -13.75 -8.12 -13.71
CA LEU A 142 -14.96 -8.71 -13.14
C LEU A 142 -16.09 -8.74 -14.17
N PRO A 143 -16.89 -9.82 -14.18
CA PRO A 143 -18.06 -9.88 -15.04
C PRO A 143 -18.99 -8.67 -14.80
N PRO A 144 -19.59 -8.12 -15.87
CA PRO A 144 -20.48 -6.97 -15.75
C PRO A 144 -21.68 -7.25 -14.83
N ASP A 145 -22.09 -8.51 -14.74
CA ASP A 145 -23.29 -8.94 -14.02
C ASP A 145 -23.05 -9.13 -12.52
N TRP A 146 -21.79 -9.19 -12.08
CA TRP A 146 -21.44 -9.41 -10.67
C TRP A 146 -21.56 -8.16 -9.80
N VAL A 147 -21.44 -6.97 -10.40
CA VAL A 147 -21.44 -5.70 -9.66
C VAL A 147 -22.34 -4.70 -10.35
N SER A 148 -23.38 -4.27 -9.65
CA SER A 148 -24.35 -3.30 -10.17
C SER A 148 -23.70 -1.94 -10.43
N ARG A 149 -24.23 -1.16 -11.39
CA ARG A 149 -23.79 0.22 -11.65
C ARG A 149 -23.77 1.12 -10.40
N PRO A 150 -24.79 1.12 -9.52
CA PRO A 150 -24.75 1.93 -8.30
C PRO A 150 -23.64 1.50 -7.35
N LEU A 151 -23.42 0.18 -7.20
CA LEU A 151 -22.33 -0.34 -6.36
C LEU A 151 -20.95 0.07 -6.88
N ARG A 152 -20.72 0.04 -8.20
CA ARG A 152 -19.47 0.56 -8.80
C ARG A 152 -19.28 2.06 -8.58
N LYS A 153 -20.37 2.84 -8.54
CA LYS A 153 -20.31 4.28 -8.25
C LYS A 153 -19.91 4.51 -6.78
N GLN A 154 -20.52 3.79 -5.85
CA GLN A 154 -20.19 3.87 -4.42
C GLN A 154 -18.76 3.40 -4.15
N ALA A 155 -18.35 2.26 -4.71
CA ALA A 155 -16.99 1.74 -4.59
C ALA A 155 -15.96 2.76 -5.10
N ARG A 156 -16.25 3.48 -6.20
CA ARG A 156 -15.37 4.54 -6.71
C ARG A 156 -15.25 5.71 -5.75
N LEU A 157 -16.36 6.15 -5.16
CA LEU A 157 -16.34 7.24 -4.19
C LEU A 157 -15.52 6.85 -2.97
N ALA A 158 -15.78 5.67 -2.41
CA ALA A 158 -15.03 5.10 -1.30
C ALA A 158 -13.53 4.97 -1.59
N HIS A 159 -13.17 4.38 -2.73
CA HIS A 159 -11.79 4.08 -3.09
C HIS A 159 -10.96 5.34 -3.41
N VAL A 160 -11.60 6.39 -3.95
CA VAL A 160 -10.92 7.65 -4.33
C VAL A 160 -10.98 8.69 -3.20
N GLN A 161 -11.67 8.41 -2.09
CA GLN A 161 -11.79 9.32 -0.98
C GLN A 161 -10.44 9.52 -0.28
N ARG A 162 -9.91 10.74 -0.37
CA ARG A 162 -8.58 11.10 0.17
C ARG A 162 -8.42 10.76 1.66
N TRP A 163 -9.50 10.86 2.44
CA TRP A 163 -9.48 10.55 3.87
C TRP A 163 -9.15 9.09 4.17
N VAL A 164 -9.51 8.13 3.31
CA VAL A 164 -9.20 6.71 3.52
C VAL A 164 -7.70 6.47 3.33
N THR A 165 -7.09 7.14 2.34
CA THR A 165 -5.63 7.12 2.16
C THR A 165 -4.90 7.80 3.30
N VAL A 166 -5.42 8.93 3.80
CA VAL A 166 -4.85 9.61 4.97
C VAL A 166 -4.94 8.72 6.22
N ALA A 167 -6.09 8.08 6.45
CA ALA A 167 -6.27 7.13 7.54
C ALA A 167 -5.24 6.00 7.46
N LEU A 168 -5.08 5.39 6.27
CA LEU A 168 -4.07 4.35 6.05
C LEU A 168 -2.64 4.82 6.38
N LEU A 169 -2.27 6.03 5.95
CA LEU A 169 -0.95 6.59 6.24
C LEU A 169 -0.74 6.84 7.74
N VAL A 170 -1.77 7.32 8.44
CA VAL A 170 -1.71 7.54 9.89
C VAL A 170 -1.57 6.20 10.62
N THR A 171 -2.36 5.19 10.25
CA THR A 171 -2.31 3.87 10.88
C THR A 171 -0.98 3.17 10.64
N LEU A 172 -0.42 3.29 9.43
CA LEU A 172 0.93 2.79 9.13
C LEU A 172 1.99 3.53 9.94
N ALA A 173 1.89 4.85 10.07
CA ALA A 173 2.86 5.63 10.85
C ALA A 173 2.83 5.28 12.35
N LEU A 174 1.66 4.94 12.88
CA LEU A 174 1.50 4.44 14.26
C LEU A 174 1.96 3.00 14.43
N HIS A 175 1.97 2.21 13.36
CA HIS A 175 2.41 0.81 13.40
C HIS A 175 3.93 0.67 13.23
N LEU A 176 4.57 1.65 12.59
CA LEU A 176 6.00 1.66 12.30
C LEU A 176 6.84 2.47 13.31
N GLY A 177 6.23 3.15 14.28
CA GLY A 177 6.91 4.07 15.18
C GLY A 177 6.44 3.92 16.61
#